data_AF-A0A401IMG2-F1
#
_entry.id   AF-A0A401IMG2-F1
#
_cell.length_a   1.000
_cell.length_b   1.000
_cell.length_c   1.000
_cell.angle_alpha   90.00
_cell.angle_beta   90.00
_cell.angle_gamma   90.00
#
_symmetry.space_group_name_H-M   'P 1'
#
loop_
_entity.id
_entity.type
_entity.pdbx_description
1 polymer ?
#
loop_
_entity_poly.entity_id
_entity_poly.type
_entity_poly.pdbx_seq_one_letter_code
_entity_poly.pdbx_strand_id
1 'polypeptide(L)' 'MKQLMKQPSSWLPNGITLNPSDQYRPFSFTEDLQIRLEELLEKNKENLLNSEEEAELAGLLELEKIFSFINAKLAS' A
#
# COMPACT_ATOMS: atom_id res chain seq x y z
N MET A 1 11.41 5.14 19.32
CA MET A 1 12.22 4.65 18.18
C MET A 1 11.61 5.20 16.90
N LYS A 2 12.40 5.73 15.97
CA LYS A 2 11.87 6.04 14.62
C LYS A 2 11.56 4.69 13.97
N GLN A 3 10.30 4.40 13.70
CA GLN A 3 9.92 3.24 12.90
C GLN A 3 10.58 3.44 11.53
N LEU A 4 11.50 2.55 11.16
CA LEU A 4 12.07 2.54 9.81
C LEU A 4 10.91 2.14 8.90
N MET A 5 10.47 3.03 8.03
CA MET A 5 9.45 2.75 7.03
C MET A 5 10.15 2.49 5.71
N LYS A 6 9.79 1.42 5.01
CA LYS A 6 10.23 1.22 3.63
C LYS A 6 9.58 2.31 2.77
N GLN A 7 10.39 2.99 1.96
CA GLN A 7 9.94 4.15 1.20
C GLN A 7 8.76 3.77 0.28
N PRO A 8 7.58 4.42 0.41
CA PRO A 8 6.41 4.17 -0.43
C PRO A 8 6.71 4.25 -1.93
N SER A 9 7.62 5.14 -2.33
CA SER A 9 8.04 5.31 -3.72
C SER A 9 8.70 4.06 -4.32
N SER A 10 9.23 3.15 -3.50
CA SER A 10 9.92 1.93 -3.98
C SER A 10 8.99 0.97 -4.71
N TRP A 11 7.68 1.03 -4.45
CA TRP A 11 6.69 0.19 -5.12
C TRP A 11 6.07 0.83 -6.36
N LEU A 12 6.36 2.11 -6.65
CA LEU A 12 5.81 2.78 -7.83
C LEU A 12 6.05 2.01 -9.15
N PRO A 13 7.24 1.41 -9.39
CA PRO A 13 7.50 0.76 -10.68
C PRO A 13 6.70 -0.52 -10.96
N ASN A 14 6.42 -1.33 -9.93
CA ASN A 14 5.90 -2.69 -10.10
C ASN A 14 4.70 -3.04 -9.19
N GLY A 15 4.36 -2.17 -8.24
CA GLY A 15 3.34 -2.41 -7.22
C GLY A 15 2.01 -1.70 -7.48
N ILE A 16 1.90 -0.98 -8.60
CA ILE A 16 0.75 -0.11 -8.90
C ILE A 16 0.14 -0.51 -10.22
N THR A 17 -1.18 -0.59 -10.24
CA THR A 17 -1.97 -0.68 -11.46
C THR A 17 -2.68 0.65 -11.70
N LEU A 18 -2.64 1.11 -12.95
CA LEU A 18 -3.48 2.21 -13.44
C LEU A 18 -4.55 1.61 -14.34
N ASN A 19 -5.81 1.74 -13.96
CA ASN A 19 -6.97 1.39 -14.78
C ASN A 19 -7.78 2.65 -15.11
N PRO A 20 -7.53 3.29 -16.27
CA PRO A 20 -8.24 4.51 -16.67
C PRO A 20 -9.75 4.31 -16.89
N SER A 21 -10.21 3.06 -17.02
CA SER A 21 -11.64 2.75 -17.21
C SER A 21 -12.40 2.75 -15.89
N ASP A 22 -11.70 2.61 -14.74
CA ASP A 22 -12.29 2.72 -13.42
C ASP A 22 -12.36 4.20 -13.02
N GLN A 23 -13.55 4.79 -13.13
CA GLN A 23 -13.80 6.20 -12.84
C GLN A 23 -13.73 6.53 -11.35
N TYR A 24 -13.72 5.53 -10.47
CA TYR A 24 -13.74 5.73 -9.02
C TYR A 24 -12.38 5.42 -8.38
N ARG A 25 -11.68 4.39 -8.87
CA ARG A 25 -10.38 3.95 -8.35
C ARG A 25 -9.41 3.64 -9.49
N PRO A 26 -8.99 4.65 -10.26
CA PRO A 26 -8.05 4.45 -11.35
C PRO A 26 -6.68 3.98 -10.87
N PHE A 27 -6.26 4.32 -9.63
CA PHE A 27 -5.02 3.81 -9.03
C PHE A 27 -5.32 2.75 -7.97
N SER A 28 -4.66 1.61 -8.07
CA SER A 28 -4.73 0.53 -7.08
C SER A 28 -3.39 -0.19 -6.97
N PHE A 29 -3.25 -1.05 -5.95
CA PHE A 29 -2.16 -2.01 -5.93
C PHE A 29 -2.31 -3.04 -7.06
N THR A 30 -1.19 -3.68 -7.42
CA THR A 30 -1.23 -4.97 -8.12
C THR A 30 -1.80 -6.04 -7.19
N GLU A 31 -2.28 -7.14 -7.76
CA GLU A 31 -2.82 -8.27 -6.99
C GLU A 31 -1.78 -8.80 -5.98
N ASP A 32 -0.54 -9.01 -6.42
CA ASP A 32 0.55 -9.47 -5.55
C ASP A 32 0.80 -8.54 -4.36
N LEU A 33 0.77 -7.22 -4.60
CA LEU A 33 1.03 -6.26 -3.53
C LEU A 33 -0.17 -6.11 -2.58
N GLN A 34 -1.39 -6.28 -3.10
CA GLN A 34 -2.60 -6.36 -2.30
C GLN A 34 -2.59 -7.60 -1.38
N ILE A 35 -2.25 -8.78 -1.93
CA ILE A 35 -2.11 -10.02 -1.16
C ILE A 35 -1.06 -9.83 -0.06
N ARG A 36 0.10 -9.24 -0.40
CA ARG A 36 1.16 -8.97 0.58
C ARG A 36 0.70 -8.04 1.71
N LEU A 37 -0.06 -7.00 1.38
CA LEU A 37 -0.63 -6.10 2.38
C LEU A 37 -1.59 -6.85 3.32
N GLU A 38 -2.45 -7.71 2.78
CA GLU A 38 -3.39 -8.51 3.56
C GLU A 38 -2.67 -9.49 4.50
N GLU A 39 -1.63 -10.19 4.03
CA GLU A 39 -0.78 -11.04 4.87
C GLU A 39 -0.16 -10.28 6.04
N LEU A 40 0.40 -9.09 5.77
CA LEU A 40 1.02 -8.24 6.78
C LEU A 40 -0.02 -7.75 7.80
N LEU A 41 -1.24 -7.42 7.35
CA LEU A 41 -2.32 -7.02 8.24
C LEU A 41 -2.77 -8.16 9.15
N GLU A 42 -2.91 -9.39 8.64
CA GLU A 42 -3.24 -10.54 9.47
C GLU A 42 -2.15 -10.82 10.51
N LYS A 43 -0.87 -10.83 10.09
CA LYS A 43 0.25 -10.99 11.01
C LYS A 43 0.33 -9.87 12.05
N ASN A 44 -0.02 -8.63 11.68
CA ASN A 44 -0.04 -7.50 12.60
C ASN A 44 -1.10 -7.68 13.69
N LYS A 45 -2.29 -8.21 13.36
CA LYS A 45 -3.34 -8.49 14.35
C LYS A 45 -2.87 -9.50 15.40
N GLU A 46 -2.03 -10.44 15.00
CA GLU A 46 -1.43 -11.45 15.89
C GLU A 46 -0.14 -10.97 16.57
N ASN A 47 0.33 -9.75 16.29
CA ASN A 47 1.62 -9.20 16.72
C ASN A 47 2.82 -10.08 16.31
N LEU A 48 2.76 -10.69 15.13
CA LEU A 48 3.78 -11.60 14.58
C LEU A 48 4.70 -10.96 13.54
N LEU A 49 4.63 -9.63 13.36
CA LEU A 49 5.54 -8.94 12.45
C LEU A 49 6.94 -8.87 13.03
N ASN A 50 7.93 -9.17 12.18
CA ASN A 50 9.30 -8.76 12.47
C ASN A 50 9.53 -7.29 12.06
N SER A 51 10.66 -6.71 12.43
CA SER A 51 10.94 -5.29 12.17
C SER A 51 10.99 -4.90 10.68
N GLU A 52 11.34 -5.83 9.78
CA GLU A 52 11.30 -5.58 8.34
C GLU A 52 9.86 -5.55 7.83
N GLU A 53 9.01 -6.44 8.35
CA GLU A 53 7.59 -6.50 8.00
C GLU A 53 6.81 -5.31 8.58
N GLU A 54 7.16 -4.84 9.78
CA GLU A 54 6.63 -3.57 10.31
C GLU A 54 7.00 -2.38 9.40
N ALA A 55 8.23 -2.34 8.92
CA ALA A 55 8.71 -1.32 8.00
C ALA A 55 7.99 -1.37 6.65
N GLU A 56 7.74 -2.58 6.17
CA GLU A 56 7.01 -2.87 4.95
C GLU A 56 5.55 -2.42 5.06
N LEU A 57 4.85 -2.88 6.11
CA LEU A 57 3.46 -2.54 6.36
C LEU A 57 3.25 -1.02 6.49
N ALA A 58 4.13 -0.34 7.23
CA ALA A 58 4.06 1.12 7.36
C ALA A 58 4.17 1.82 5.99
N GLY A 59 5.04 1.33 5.10
CA GLY A 59 5.22 1.88 3.76
C GLY A 59 4.02 1.65 2.84
N LEU A 60 3.44 0.45 2.89
CA LEU A 60 2.26 0.11 2.10
C LEU A 60 1.02 0.88 2.55
N LEU A 61 0.79 1.03 3.86
CA LEU A 61 -0.32 1.83 4.38
C LEU A 61 -0.21 3.30 4.00
N GLU A 62 1.01 3.85 3.94
CA GLU A 62 1.20 5.21 3.47
C GLU A 62 0.93 5.34 1.97
N LEU A 63 1.33 4.35 1.17
CA LEU A 63 1.03 4.32 -0.26
C LEU A 63 -0.47 4.20 -0.54
N GLU A 64 -1.20 3.39 0.24
CA GLU A 64 -2.66 3.25 0.16
C GLU A 64 -3.38 4.58 0.43
N LYS A 65 -2.92 5.34 1.43
CA LYS A 65 -3.47 6.70 1.69
C LYS A 65 -3.22 7.64 0.52
N ILE A 66 -2.04 7.60 -0.09
CA ILE A 66 -1.72 8.40 -1.28
C ILE A 66 -2.70 8.08 -2.41
N PHE A 67 -2.96 6.80 -2.69
CA PHE A 67 -3.93 6.42 -3.72
C PHE A 67 -5.34 6.83 -3.36
N SER A 68 -5.75 6.66 -2.11
CA SER A 68 -7.06 7.11 -1.63
C SER A 68 -7.26 8.61 -1.87
N PHE A 69 -6.22 9.42 -1.60
CA PHE A 69 -6.23 10.85 -1.88
C PHE A 69 -6.31 11.16 -3.38
N ILE A 70 -5.46 10.54 -4.21
CA ILE A 70 -5.43 10.78 -5.66
C ILE A 70 -6.76 10.36 -6.29
N ASN A 71 -7.26 9.17 -5.98
CA ASN A 71 -8.54 8.66 -6.48
C ASN A 71 -9.69 9.59 -6.08
N ALA A 72 -9.73 10.07 -4.83
CA ALA A 72 -10.74 11.03 -4.39
C ALA A 72 -10.67 12.37 -5.14
N LYS A 73 -9.47 12.82 -5.54
CA LYS A 73 -9.28 14.04 -6.35
C LYS A 73 -9.65 13.86 -7.82
N LEU A 74 -9.62 12.63 -8.34
CA LEU A 74 -9.98 12.33 -9.74
C LEU A 74 -11.47 12.05 -9.90
N ALA A 75 -12.12 11.53 -8.85
CA ALA A 75 -13.55 11.29 -8.83
C ALA A 75 -14.41 12.55 -8.54
N SER A 76 -13.77 13.70 -8.27
CA SER A 76 -14.41 15.00 -7.99
C SER A 76 -14.46 15.90 -9.21
#